data_AF-A0A894JSR2-F1
#
_entry.id   AF-A0A894JSR2-F1
#
_cell.length_a   1.000
_cell.length_b   1.000
_cell.length_c   1.000
_cell.angle_alpha   90.00
_cell.angle_beta   90.00
_cell.angle_gamma   90.00
#
_symmetry.space_group_name_H-M   'P 1'
#
loop_
_entity.id
_entity.type
_entity.pdbx_description
1 polymer ?
#
loop_
_entity_poly.entity_id
_entity_poly.type
_entity_poly.pdbx_seq_one_letter_code
_entity_poly.pdbx_strand_id
1 'polypeptide(L)'
;SGGLHGVGSSVVNALSTQLDVTVHKDGQKYYQEYHRGVVVEDLAIIGETDKRGTVVHFTPDPTIFTETQVFDYDKLVTRVRELAFLNRGLRISITDKREGQENNHAMFHYEGGIQSYVSFINENKEVIFDTPIYTEGELEGITVEVAMQYTGTYHSTIMSFANNINTHEGGTHEQGFRTALTRAINNYAKAQKLLKDNEENLTGDDVREGLTAVISVKHPNPQFEGQTKTKLGNSEVTGIVNKLFSEALQTFMLENPQVAKKIVEKGILASKARIAAKRAREVTRKKSGLEISNLPGKLADCSSNDPKQTELFIVEGDSAGGSAKSGRNREFQAILPIRGKILNVEKATMDKILANEEIRSLFTAMGTGFGADYDLSKARYHKLVIMTDADVDGAHIRTLLLTLFYRYMRPVVEAGYVYIAQPPIYGIKVGSETKEYIQPGENQERELKLALEKWSQGRANPTV
;
A
#
# COMPACT_ATOMS: atom_id res chain seq x y z
N SER A 1 -19.62 4.26 -16.08
CA SER A 1 -19.45 4.82 -14.71
C SER A 1 -18.85 3.75 -13.82
N GLY A 2 -18.16 4.11 -12.72
CA GLY A 2 -17.59 3.11 -11.79
C GLY A 2 -18.60 2.51 -10.79
N GLY A 3 -19.71 3.19 -10.56
CA GLY A 3 -20.81 2.71 -9.72
C GLY A 3 -21.82 1.91 -10.52
N LEU A 4 -21.86 0.58 -10.33
CA LEU A 4 -22.81 -0.31 -11.00
C LEU A 4 -23.97 -0.75 -10.11
N HIS A 5 -23.78 -0.76 -8.78
CA HIS A 5 -24.74 -1.35 -7.86
C HIS A 5 -25.83 -0.38 -7.37
N GLY A 6 -25.71 0.93 -7.62
CA GLY A 6 -26.71 1.93 -7.23
C GLY A 6 -26.88 2.17 -5.72
N VAL A 7 -26.24 1.37 -4.85
CA VAL A 7 -26.42 1.43 -3.39
C VAL A 7 -25.46 2.37 -2.65
N GLY A 8 -24.50 2.99 -3.35
CA GLY A 8 -23.43 3.76 -2.68
C GLY A 8 -23.96 4.92 -1.85
N SER A 9 -24.78 5.79 -2.45
CA SER A 9 -25.39 6.93 -1.76
C SER A 9 -26.39 6.53 -0.69
N SER A 10 -27.13 5.43 -0.88
CA SER A 10 -28.07 4.93 0.13
C SER A 10 -27.35 4.41 1.38
N VAL A 11 -26.18 3.78 1.23
CA VAL A 11 -25.35 3.38 2.39
C VAL A 11 -24.84 4.60 3.14
N VAL A 12 -24.35 5.63 2.44
CA VAL A 12 -23.94 6.90 3.09
C VAL A 12 -25.10 7.50 3.88
N ASN A 13 -26.31 7.53 3.30
CA ASN A 13 -27.50 8.02 3.97
C ASN A 13 -27.85 7.22 5.24
N ALA A 14 -27.84 5.89 5.14
CA ALA A 14 -28.15 5.02 6.26
C ALA A 14 -27.15 5.13 7.42
N LEU A 15 -25.89 5.45 7.13
CA LEU A 15 -24.80 5.55 8.11
C LEU A 15 -24.56 6.99 8.60
N SER A 16 -25.45 7.92 8.28
CA SER A 16 -25.34 9.33 8.68
C SER A 16 -26.42 9.70 9.69
N THR A 17 -26.11 10.56 10.67
CA THR A 17 -27.15 11.15 11.52
C THR A 17 -28.08 12.02 10.68
N GLN A 18 -27.51 12.81 9.77
CA GLN A 18 -28.19 13.72 8.87
C GLN A 18 -27.51 13.69 7.50
N LEU A 19 -28.31 13.72 6.44
CA LEU A 19 -27.88 13.93 5.07
C LEU A 19 -28.83 14.90 4.38
N ASP A 20 -28.30 15.91 3.71
CA ASP A 20 -29.06 16.86 2.92
C ASP A 20 -28.55 16.93 1.48
N VAL A 21 -29.48 17.08 0.54
CA VAL A 21 -29.18 17.16 -0.89
C VAL A 21 -29.83 18.39 -1.48
N THR A 22 -29.02 19.23 -2.14
CA THR A 22 -29.50 20.36 -2.94
C THR A 22 -29.21 20.13 -4.42
N VAL A 23 -30.26 20.01 -5.24
CA VAL A 23 -30.15 19.80 -6.70
C VAL A 23 -30.50 21.09 -7.42
N HIS A 24 -29.59 21.60 -8.25
CA HIS A 24 -29.78 22.73 -9.13
C HIS A 24 -30.05 22.20 -10.54
N LYS A 25 -31.30 22.32 -11.01
CA LYS A 25 -31.75 21.75 -12.29
C LYS A 25 -32.95 22.52 -12.84
N ASP A 26 -33.01 22.68 -14.16
CA ASP A 26 -34.18 23.23 -14.88
C ASP A 26 -34.64 24.61 -14.34
N GLY A 27 -33.68 25.46 -13.93
CA GLY A 27 -33.95 26.79 -13.37
C GLY A 27 -34.31 26.81 -11.89
N GLN A 28 -34.41 25.65 -11.23
CA GLN A 28 -34.90 25.49 -9.86
C GLN A 28 -33.87 24.85 -8.93
N LYS A 29 -33.95 25.19 -7.65
CA LYS A 29 -33.23 24.56 -6.54
C LYS A 29 -34.17 23.64 -5.80
N TYR A 30 -33.89 22.35 -5.85
CA TYR A 30 -34.60 21.32 -5.09
C TYR A 30 -33.80 20.95 -3.84
N TYR A 31 -34.49 20.72 -2.73
CA TYR A 31 -33.90 20.34 -1.45
C TYR A 31 -34.63 19.15 -0.84
N GLN A 32 -33.88 18.21 -0.28
CA GLN A 32 -34.41 17.13 0.53
C GLN A 32 -33.45 16.77 1.66
N GLU A 33 -34.01 16.47 2.82
CA GLU A 33 -33.28 16.10 4.04
C GLU A 33 -33.65 14.68 4.47
N TYR A 34 -32.67 13.98 5.04
CA TYR A 34 -32.80 12.63 5.56
C TYR A 34 -32.14 12.54 6.94
N HIS A 35 -32.80 11.85 7.88
CA HIS A 35 -32.23 11.52 9.19
C HIS A 35 -32.09 10.01 9.31
N ARG A 36 -30.86 9.51 9.51
CA ARG A 36 -30.57 8.07 9.65
C ARG A 36 -31.19 7.22 8.54
N GLY A 37 -31.09 7.68 7.29
CA GLY A 37 -31.65 7.00 6.12
C GLY A 37 -33.14 7.26 5.85
N VAL A 38 -33.88 7.90 6.76
CA VAL A 38 -35.32 8.17 6.61
C VAL A 38 -35.53 9.56 6.03
N VAL A 39 -36.38 9.65 5.01
CA VAL A 39 -36.81 10.93 4.41
C VAL A 39 -37.54 11.77 5.46
N VAL A 40 -37.12 13.02 5.65
CA VAL A 40 -37.80 13.95 6.57
C VAL A 40 -39.05 14.54 5.91
N GLU A 41 -38.90 15.09 4.71
CA GLU A 41 -39.98 15.67 3.90
C GLU A 41 -39.80 15.34 2.41
N ASP A 42 -40.89 15.49 1.65
CA ASP A 42 -40.85 15.38 0.19
C ASP A 42 -39.95 16.45 -0.43
N LEU A 43 -39.44 16.18 -1.64
CA LEU A 43 -38.54 17.07 -2.35
C LEU A 43 -39.19 18.45 -2.58
N ALA A 44 -38.63 19.48 -1.95
CA ALA A 44 -39.16 20.84 -1.99
C ALA A 44 -38.38 21.75 -2.95
N ILE A 45 -39.07 22.69 -3.60
CA ILE A 45 -38.42 23.77 -4.36
C ILE A 45 -38.11 24.91 -3.38
N ILE A 46 -36.83 25.22 -3.18
CA ILE A 46 -36.37 26.23 -2.21
C ILE A 46 -35.89 27.53 -2.88
N GLY A 47 -35.97 27.62 -4.21
CA GLY A 47 -35.69 28.85 -4.94
C GLY A 47 -35.32 28.61 -6.41
N GLU A 48 -34.95 29.70 -7.08
CA GLU A 48 -34.49 29.68 -8.47
C GLU A 48 -32.96 29.64 -8.58
N THR A 49 -32.45 29.19 -9.72
CA THR A 49 -31.01 29.16 -10.01
C THR A 49 -30.69 29.19 -11.50
N ASP A 50 -29.57 29.83 -11.81
CA ASP A 50 -28.86 29.80 -13.10
C ASP A 50 -27.80 28.69 -13.20
N LYS A 51 -27.57 27.93 -12.12
CA LYS A 51 -26.56 26.88 -12.02
C LYS A 51 -27.16 25.51 -12.32
N ARG A 52 -26.28 24.56 -12.66
CA ARG A 52 -26.61 23.13 -12.74
C ARG A 52 -25.61 22.32 -11.92
N GLY A 53 -26.10 21.42 -11.08
CA GLY A 53 -25.25 20.57 -10.25
C GLY A 53 -25.96 20.07 -8.99
N THR A 54 -25.26 19.25 -8.21
CA THR A 54 -25.78 18.69 -6.97
C THR A 54 -24.80 18.95 -5.84
N VAL A 55 -25.31 19.39 -4.70
CA VAL A 55 -24.59 19.49 -3.44
C VAL A 55 -25.13 18.39 -2.53
N VAL A 56 -24.23 17.61 -1.94
CA VAL A 56 -24.56 16.60 -0.94
C VAL A 56 -23.75 16.91 0.29
N HIS A 57 -24.42 16.97 1.43
CA HIS A 57 -23.80 17.15 2.73
C HIS A 57 -24.32 16.07 3.66
N PHE A 58 -23.43 15.50 4.47
CA PHE A 58 -23.77 14.43 5.40
C PHE A 58 -22.88 14.48 6.64
N THR A 59 -23.42 13.99 7.75
CA THR A 59 -22.72 13.87 9.02
C THR A 59 -22.69 12.39 9.43
N PRO A 60 -21.53 11.72 9.53
CA PRO A 60 -21.44 10.33 9.94
C PRO A 60 -22.06 10.08 11.32
N ASP A 61 -22.75 8.94 11.51
CA ASP A 61 -23.39 8.62 12.79
C ASP A 61 -22.35 8.16 13.84
N PRO A 62 -22.13 8.92 14.95
CA PRO A 62 -21.14 8.56 15.96
C PRO A 62 -21.53 7.34 16.79
N THR A 63 -22.79 6.88 16.72
CA THR A 63 -23.22 5.62 17.33
C THR A 63 -22.78 4.40 16.53
N ILE A 64 -22.46 4.58 15.25
CA ILE A 64 -21.96 3.54 14.36
C ILE A 64 -20.43 3.63 14.25
N PHE A 65 -19.90 4.83 14.00
CA PHE A 65 -18.47 5.08 13.88
C PHE A 65 -17.86 5.45 15.23
N THR A 66 -17.48 4.46 16.02
CA THR A 66 -16.93 4.67 17.38
C THR A 66 -15.43 4.93 17.42
N GLU A 67 -14.68 4.46 16.41
CA GLU A 67 -13.21 4.56 16.38
C GLU A 67 -12.70 5.82 15.68
N THR A 68 -13.42 6.32 14.67
CA THR A 68 -12.99 7.48 13.88
C THR A 68 -14.20 8.34 13.57
N GLN A 69 -14.26 9.51 14.22
CA GLN A 69 -15.34 10.49 14.05
C GLN A 69 -14.87 11.75 13.32
N VAL A 70 -13.56 11.86 13.07
CA VAL A 70 -12.95 13.04 12.48
C VAL A 70 -12.30 12.64 11.15
N PHE A 71 -12.65 13.36 10.09
CA PHE A 71 -12.02 13.16 8.78
C PHE A 71 -10.56 13.60 8.79
N ASP A 72 -9.72 12.76 8.18
CA ASP A 72 -8.31 13.00 7.98
C ASP A 72 -8.10 13.80 6.67
N TYR A 73 -7.74 15.07 6.81
CA TYR A 73 -7.59 15.99 5.68
C TYR A 73 -6.52 15.52 4.69
N ASP A 74 -5.38 15.02 5.17
CA ASP A 74 -4.26 14.62 4.32
C ASP A 74 -4.60 13.39 3.46
N LYS A 75 -5.34 12.43 4.04
CA LYS A 75 -5.87 11.29 3.27
C LYS A 75 -6.85 11.75 2.18
N LEU A 76 -7.75 12.68 2.50
CA LEU A 76 -8.71 13.21 1.55
C LEU A 76 -8.04 14.02 0.44
N VAL A 77 -7.07 14.88 0.78
CA VAL A 77 -6.26 15.64 -0.20
C VAL A 77 -5.56 14.70 -1.17
N THR A 78 -4.96 13.63 -0.66
CA THR A 78 -4.31 12.61 -1.49
C THR A 78 -5.31 12.05 -2.50
N ARG A 79 -6.47 11.57 -2.03
CA ARG A 79 -7.48 10.98 -2.91
C ARG A 79 -8.07 11.97 -3.92
N VAL A 80 -8.32 13.20 -3.51
CA VAL A 80 -8.84 14.27 -4.38
C VAL A 80 -7.84 14.62 -5.47
N ARG A 81 -6.54 14.69 -5.13
CA ARG A 81 -5.47 14.94 -6.10
C ARG A 81 -5.37 13.82 -7.13
N GLU A 82 -5.46 12.55 -6.70
CA GLU A 82 -5.50 11.39 -7.61
C GLU A 82 -6.65 11.49 -8.62
N LEU A 83 -7.86 11.84 -8.14
CA LEU A 83 -9.02 12.00 -9.02
C LEU A 83 -8.84 13.13 -10.03
N ALA A 84 -8.19 14.23 -9.64
CA ALA A 84 -7.89 15.32 -10.56
C ALA A 84 -6.89 14.89 -11.67
N PHE A 85 -5.93 14.02 -11.35
CA PHE A 85 -5.03 13.44 -12.37
C PHE A 85 -5.76 12.48 -13.32
N LEU A 86 -6.67 11.65 -12.82
CA LEU A 86 -7.39 10.67 -13.62
C LEU A 86 -8.42 11.31 -14.56
N ASN A 87 -8.84 12.55 -14.30
CA ASN A 87 -9.85 13.26 -15.07
C ASN A 87 -9.25 14.55 -15.64
N ARG A 88 -8.68 14.47 -16.85
CA ARG A 88 -8.10 15.62 -17.56
C ARG A 88 -9.06 16.81 -17.61
N GLY A 89 -8.58 17.97 -17.18
CA GLY A 89 -9.36 19.21 -17.19
C GLY A 89 -10.42 19.31 -16.08
N LEU A 90 -10.58 18.30 -15.22
CA LEU A 90 -11.46 18.40 -14.07
C LEU A 90 -10.77 19.19 -12.95
N ARG A 91 -11.41 20.28 -12.52
CA ARG A 91 -10.99 21.04 -11.34
C ARG A 91 -11.67 20.45 -10.10
N ILE A 92 -10.88 20.08 -9.10
CA ILE A 92 -11.39 19.62 -7.80
C ILE A 92 -10.72 20.41 -6.69
N SER A 93 -11.52 20.92 -5.75
CA SER A 93 -11.03 21.64 -4.58
C SER A 93 -11.47 20.95 -3.29
N ILE A 94 -10.65 21.06 -2.26
CA ILE A 94 -10.93 20.58 -0.91
C ILE A 94 -10.57 21.68 0.09
N THR A 95 -11.38 21.84 1.13
CA THR A 95 -11.23 22.88 2.15
C THR A 95 -11.61 22.31 3.50
N ASP A 96 -10.73 22.48 4.48
CA ASP A 96 -11.03 22.20 5.87
C ASP A 96 -11.67 23.43 6.52
N LYS A 97 -12.85 23.25 7.13
CA LYS A 97 -13.59 24.31 7.80
C LYS A 97 -13.54 24.20 9.33
N ARG A 98 -12.72 23.29 9.87
CA ARG A 98 -12.51 23.18 11.32
C ARG A 98 -11.74 24.40 11.83
N GLU A 99 -12.07 24.85 13.03
CA GLU A 99 -11.40 25.99 13.67
C GLU A 99 -9.89 25.74 13.80
N GLY A 100 -9.08 26.73 13.43
CA GLY A 100 -7.61 26.65 13.44
C GLY A 100 -7.01 25.84 12.28
N GLN A 101 -7.83 25.30 11.37
CA GLN A 101 -7.41 24.58 10.16
C GLN A 101 -7.84 25.31 8.87
N GLU A 102 -8.27 26.56 8.95
CA GLU A 102 -8.86 27.30 7.82
C GLU A 102 -7.85 27.55 6.68
N ASN A 103 -6.55 27.48 6.98
CA ASN A 103 -5.48 27.55 5.99
C ASN A 103 -5.35 26.25 5.15
N ASN A 104 -5.98 25.15 5.56
CA ASN A 104 -5.98 23.89 4.83
C ASN A 104 -6.97 23.96 3.67
N HIS A 105 -6.49 24.52 2.56
CA HIS A 105 -7.20 24.58 1.30
C HIS A 105 -6.30 24.09 0.17
N ALA A 106 -6.83 23.21 -0.70
CA ALA A 106 -6.13 22.76 -1.89
C ALA A 106 -7.06 22.74 -3.10
N MET A 107 -6.51 23.08 -4.27
CA MET A 107 -7.19 23.04 -5.55
C MET A 107 -6.30 22.35 -6.57
N PHE A 108 -6.87 21.39 -7.30
CA PHE A 108 -6.16 20.58 -8.28
C PHE A 108 -6.83 20.71 -9.64
N HIS A 109 -6.01 20.91 -10.67
CA HIS A 109 -6.43 20.97 -12.07
C HIS A 109 -5.24 20.52 -12.92
N TYR A 110 -5.38 19.38 -13.60
CA TYR A 110 -4.30 18.77 -14.37
C TYR A 110 -4.74 18.51 -15.80
N GLU A 111 -4.16 19.24 -16.75
CA GLU A 111 -4.42 19.05 -18.19
C GLU A 111 -3.67 17.84 -18.75
N GLY A 112 -2.46 17.56 -18.25
CA GLY A 112 -1.66 16.39 -18.65
C GLY A 112 -2.19 15.05 -18.13
N GLY A 113 -3.19 15.05 -17.24
CA GLY A 113 -3.83 13.85 -16.71
C GLY A 113 -2.84 12.89 -16.02
N ILE A 114 -2.93 11.60 -16.35
CA ILE A 114 -2.07 10.55 -15.74
C ILE A 114 -0.58 10.72 -16.06
N GLN A 115 -0.21 11.44 -17.12
CA GLN A 115 1.19 11.77 -17.40
C GLN A 115 1.76 12.68 -16.30
N SER A 116 1.00 13.71 -15.90
CA SER A 116 1.36 14.58 -14.78
C SER A 116 1.38 13.81 -13.46
N TYR A 117 0.57 12.77 -13.33
CA TYR A 117 0.57 11.93 -12.13
C TYR A 117 1.88 11.14 -11.98
N VAL A 118 2.39 10.56 -13.08
CA VAL A 118 3.70 9.89 -13.08
C VAL A 118 4.81 10.87 -12.72
N SER A 119 4.80 12.08 -13.29
CA SER A 119 5.76 13.14 -12.92
C SER A 119 5.68 13.47 -11.43
N PHE A 120 4.48 13.61 -10.87
CA PHE A 120 4.27 13.86 -9.45
C PHE A 120 4.82 12.73 -8.57
N ILE A 121 4.55 11.46 -8.91
CA ILE A 121 5.08 10.30 -8.18
C ILE A 121 6.62 10.24 -8.22
N ASN A 122 7.23 10.79 -9.27
CA ASN A 122 8.66 10.78 -9.49
C ASN A 122 9.39 12.07 -9.08
N GLU A 123 8.70 13.07 -8.51
CA GLU A 123 9.28 14.38 -8.19
C GLU A 123 10.54 14.30 -7.32
N ASN A 124 10.62 13.29 -6.43
CA ASN A 124 11.75 13.05 -5.54
C ASN A 124 12.66 11.89 -5.99
N LYS A 125 12.62 11.51 -7.27
CA LYS A 125 13.38 10.39 -7.83
C LYS A 125 14.23 10.87 -9.01
N GLU A 126 15.41 10.28 -9.17
CA GLU A 126 16.23 10.48 -10.36
C GLU A 126 15.56 9.73 -11.54
N VAL A 127 15.08 10.48 -12.53
CA VAL A 127 14.43 9.93 -13.73
C VAL A 127 15.45 9.60 -14.82
N ILE A 128 15.22 8.54 -15.59
CA ILE A 128 16.14 8.12 -16.68
C ILE A 128 15.98 9.03 -17.93
N PHE A 129 14.78 9.59 -18.09
CA PHE A 129 14.39 10.50 -19.16
C PHE A 129 13.27 11.43 -18.67
N ASP A 130 13.23 12.67 -19.16
CA ASP A 130 12.48 13.76 -18.52
C ASP A 130 10.95 13.66 -18.70
N THR A 131 10.50 13.31 -19.90
CA THR A 131 9.07 13.28 -20.23
C THR A 131 8.52 11.86 -20.06
N PRO A 132 7.52 11.64 -19.18
CA PRO A 132 6.86 10.33 -19.08
C PRO A 132 6.25 9.94 -20.42
N ILE A 133 6.36 8.66 -20.77
CA ILE A 133 5.71 8.07 -21.93
C ILE A 133 4.21 8.07 -21.64
N TYR A 134 3.40 8.52 -22.59
CA TYR A 134 1.95 8.47 -22.51
C TYR A 134 1.40 7.76 -23.75
N THR A 135 0.49 6.82 -23.53
CA THR A 135 -0.25 6.14 -24.60
C THR A 135 -1.74 6.15 -24.30
N GLU A 136 -2.54 6.26 -25.35
CA GLU A 136 -4.00 6.24 -25.30
C GLU A 136 -4.52 5.42 -26.47
N GLY A 137 -5.56 4.64 -26.24
CA GLY A 137 -6.25 3.92 -27.29
C GLY A 137 -7.64 3.49 -26.85
N GLU A 138 -8.48 3.20 -27.82
CA GLU A 138 -9.81 2.65 -27.59
C GLU A 138 -10.02 1.44 -28.49
N LEU A 139 -10.58 0.37 -27.92
CA LEU A 139 -10.97 -0.82 -28.65
C LEU A 139 -12.22 -1.40 -28.00
N GLU A 140 -13.22 -1.76 -28.80
CA GLU A 140 -14.48 -2.36 -28.32
C GLU A 140 -15.20 -1.50 -27.25
N GLY A 141 -15.11 -0.16 -27.37
CA GLY A 141 -15.69 0.79 -26.42
C GLY A 141 -14.98 0.84 -25.06
N ILE A 142 -13.78 0.26 -24.96
CA ILE A 142 -12.94 0.28 -23.77
C ILE A 142 -11.74 1.18 -24.06
N THR A 143 -11.64 2.30 -23.33
CA THR A 143 -10.49 3.21 -23.40
C THR A 143 -9.40 2.75 -22.45
N VAL A 144 -8.16 2.74 -22.92
CA VAL A 144 -6.97 2.42 -22.13
C VAL A 144 -6.00 3.58 -22.24
N GLU A 145 -5.64 4.15 -21.09
CA GLU A 145 -4.60 5.16 -20.96
C GLU A 145 -3.48 4.61 -20.09
N VAL A 146 -2.23 4.74 -20.55
CA VAL A 146 -1.05 4.34 -19.78
C VAL A 146 -0.04 5.48 -19.79
N ALA A 147 0.41 5.87 -18.59
CA ALA A 147 1.57 6.74 -18.42
C ALA A 147 2.69 5.97 -17.71
N MET A 148 3.93 6.12 -18.16
CA MET A 148 5.06 5.45 -17.51
C MET A 148 6.38 6.20 -17.64
N GLN A 149 7.24 6.05 -16.64
CA GLN A 149 8.58 6.61 -16.63
C GLN A 149 9.52 5.75 -15.79
N TYR A 150 10.73 5.53 -16.28
CA TYR A 150 11.75 4.82 -15.52
C TYR A 150 12.57 5.76 -14.66
N THR A 151 12.98 5.25 -13.51
CA THR A 151 13.81 5.94 -12.52
C THR A 151 15.07 5.13 -12.23
N GLY A 152 16.06 5.77 -11.60
CA GLY A 152 17.27 5.11 -11.10
C GLY A 152 17.01 4.14 -9.94
N THR A 153 15.80 4.13 -9.38
CA THR A 153 15.44 3.24 -8.28
C THR A 153 15.37 1.77 -8.72
N TYR A 154 15.31 0.87 -7.74
CA TYR A 154 15.17 -0.58 -7.97
C TYR A 154 13.72 -1.04 -7.88
N HIS A 155 12.85 -0.20 -7.32
CA HIS A 155 11.45 -0.56 -7.05
C HIS A 155 10.53 -0.12 -8.18
N SER A 156 9.63 -1.02 -8.58
CA SER A 156 8.54 -0.66 -9.48
C SER A 156 7.36 -0.09 -8.69
N THR A 157 6.78 1.02 -9.14
CA THR A 157 5.51 1.56 -8.65
C THR A 157 4.48 1.48 -9.78
N ILE A 158 3.58 0.48 -9.73
CA ILE A 158 2.50 0.34 -10.71
C ILE A 158 1.19 0.64 -9.99
N MET A 159 0.46 1.63 -10.49
CA MET A 159 -0.86 2.00 -10.03
C MET A 159 -1.86 1.71 -11.13
N SER A 160 -2.90 0.96 -10.82
CA SER A 160 -3.91 0.56 -11.80
C SER A 160 -5.29 1.05 -11.38
N PHE A 161 -6.08 1.48 -12.36
CA PHE A 161 -7.39 2.08 -12.17
C PHE A 161 -8.38 1.55 -13.19
N ALA A 162 -9.61 1.31 -12.75
CA ALA A 162 -10.74 1.03 -13.63
C ALA A 162 -11.89 2.00 -13.27
N ASN A 163 -12.32 2.82 -14.22
CA ASN A 163 -13.35 3.85 -14.03
C ASN A 163 -13.10 4.75 -12.80
N ASN A 164 -11.88 5.26 -12.64
CA ASN A 164 -11.39 6.09 -11.52
C ASN A 164 -11.28 5.38 -10.15
N ILE A 165 -11.49 4.07 -10.11
CA ILE A 165 -11.37 3.25 -8.89
C ILE A 165 -9.98 2.61 -8.88
N ASN A 166 -9.24 2.78 -7.78
CA ASN A 166 -7.92 2.19 -7.61
C ASN A 166 -8.04 0.68 -7.39
N THR A 167 -7.48 -0.09 -8.32
CA THR A 167 -7.44 -1.55 -8.26
C THR A 167 -6.12 -2.00 -7.65
N HIS A 168 -5.91 -1.79 -6.35
CA HIS A 168 -4.63 -2.02 -5.69
C HIS A 168 -4.22 -3.50 -5.60
N GLU A 169 -5.17 -4.43 -5.75
CA GLU A 169 -4.91 -5.87 -5.92
C GLU A 169 -4.64 -6.25 -7.39
N GLY A 170 -4.65 -5.26 -8.29
CA GLY A 170 -4.39 -5.41 -9.72
C GLY A 170 -5.62 -5.86 -10.50
N GLY A 171 -5.44 -6.79 -11.42
CA GLY A 171 -6.53 -7.29 -12.27
C GLY A 171 -6.08 -7.56 -13.70
N THR A 172 -7.06 -7.83 -14.55
CA THR A 172 -6.86 -8.22 -15.95
C THR A 172 -6.17 -7.15 -16.80
N HIS A 173 -6.50 -5.88 -16.59
CA HIS A 173 -5.82 -4.73 -17.20
C HIS A 173 -4.34 -4.66 -16.84
N GLU A 174 -4.00 -4.82 -15.56
CA GLU A 174 -2.61 -4.78 -15.11
C GLU A 174 -1.82 -5.99 -15.64
N GLN A 175 -2.42 -7.17 -15.68
CA GLN A 175 -1.82 -8.36 -16.28
C GLN A 175 -1.54 -8.12 -17.78
N GLY A 176 -2.51 -7.58 -18.53
CA GLY A 176 -2.36 -7.23 -19.94
C GLY A 176 -1.19 -6.29 -20.20
N PHE A 177 -1.08 -5.23 -19.40
CA PHE A 177 0.03 -4.28 -19.42
C PHE A 177 1.38 -4.96 -19.13
N ARG A 178 1.47 -5.73 -18.03
CA ARG A 178 2.73 -6.41 -17.63
C ARG A 178 3.26 -7.31 -18.74
N THR A 179 2.38 -8.12 -19.35
CA THR A 179 2.76 -9.01 -20.45
C THR A 179 3.16 -8.23 -21.70
N ALA A 180 2.44 -7.16 -22.05
CA ALA A 180 2.75 -6.33 -23.21
C ALA A 180 4.08 -5.61 -23.08
N LEU A 181 4.36 -5.02 -21.91
CA LEU A 181 5.62 -4.35 -21.59
C LEU A 181 6.81 -5.28 -21.78
N THR A 182 6.77 -6.47 -21.18
CA THR A 182 7.87 -7.45 -21.29
C THR A 182 8.10 -7.88 -22.73
N ARG A 183 7.03 -8.13 -23.49
CA ARG A 183 7.14 -8.54 -24.89
C ARG A 183 7.69 -7.41 -25.78
N ALA A 184 7.16 -6.20 -25.65
CA ALA A 184 7.56 -5.05 -26.46
C ALA A 184 9.05 -4.70 -26.27
N ILE A 185 9.52 -4.67 -25.01
CA ILE A 185 10.92 -4.37 -24.70
C ILE A 185 11.86 -5.46 -25.25
N ASN A 186 11.53 -6.75 -25.06
CA ASN A 186 12.35 -7.83 -25.60
C ASN A 186 12.39 -7.83 -27.13
N ASN A 187 11.25 -7.59 -27.80
CA ASN A 187 11.19 -7.50 -29.26
C ASN A 187 12.07 -6.36 -29.79
N TYR A 188 11.98 -5.18 -29.17
CA TYR A 188 12.82 -4.04 -29.54
C TYR A 188 14.31 -4.32 -29.29
N ALA A 189 14.65 -4.91 -28.14
CA ALA A 189 16.03 -5.22 -27.78
C ALA A 189 16.70 -6.18 -28.79
N LYS A 190 15.98 -7.20 -29.27
CA LYS A 190 16.46 -8.11 -30.31
C LYS A 190 16.55 -7.45 -31.68
N ALA A 191 15.51 -6.73 -32.09
CA ALA A 191 15.48 -6.05 -33.38
C ALA A 191 16.63 -5.05 -33.54
N GLN A 192 16.98 -4.33 -32.45
CA GLN A 192 18.08 -3.37 -32.42
C GLN A 192 19.43 -3.98 -32.01
N LYS A 193 19.51 -5.32 -31.88
CA LYS A 193 20.72 -6.06 -31.50
C LYS A 193 21.36 -5.59 -30.17
N LEU A 194 20.55 -5.04 -29.27
CA LEU A 194 20.95 -4.65 -27.90
C LEU A 194 21.05 -5.88 -26.98
N LEU A 195 20.25 -6.90 -27.27
CA LEU A 195 20.32 -8.22 -26.68
C LEU A 195 20.70 -9.21 -27.80
N LYS A 196 21.70 -10.07 -27.57
CA LYS A 196 22.13 -11.05 -28.56
C LYS A 196 21.16 -12.24 -28.60
N ASP A 197 21.07 -12.93 -29.73
CA ASP A 197 20.17 -14.09 -29.89
C ASP A 197 20.49 -15.27 -28.95
N ASN A 198 21.74 -15.34 -28.46
CA ASN A 198 22.20 -16.35 -27.51
C ASN A 198 22.06 -15.94 -26.04
N GLU A 199 21.62 -14.71 -25.76
CA GLU A 199 21.39 -14.22 -24.39
C GLU A 199 19.95 -14.52 -23.97
N GLU A 200 19.74 -14.81 -22.69
CA GLU A 200 18.39 -15.01 -22.14
C GLU A 200 17.57 -13.72 -22.25
N ASN A 201 16.28 -13.87 -22.58
CA ASN A 201 15.34 -12.75 -22.59
C ASN A 201 15.26 -12.09 -21.21
N LEU A 202 14.97 -10.79 -21.21
CA LEU A 202 14.64 -10.07 -19.98
C LEU A 202 13.33 -10.60 -19.42
N THR A 203 13.34 -10.93 -18.12
CA THR A 203 12.13 -11.36 -17.41
C THR A 203 11.20 -10.17 -17.12
N GLY A 204 9.98 -10.47 -16.68
CA GLY A 204 9.02 -9.44 -16.28
C GLY A 204 9.54 -8.53 -15.17
N ASP A 205 10.28 -9.07 -14.21
CA ASP A 205 10.83 -8.30 -13.10
C ASP A 205 11.99 -7.42 -13.58
N ASP A 206 12.84 -7.95 -14.46
CA ASP A 206 13.96 -7.19 -15.04
C ASP A 206 13.45 -5.94 -15.77
N VAL A 207 12.38 -6.06 -16.56
CA VAL A 207 11.83 -4.91 -17.31
C VAL A 207 11.06 -3.93 -16.43
N ARG A 208 10.59 -4.32 -15.24
CA ARG A 208 9.83 -3.43 -14.34
C ARG A 208 10.71 -2.73 -13.32
N GLU A 209 11.98 -3.11 -13.17
CA GLU A 209 12.88 -2.50 -12.20
C GLU A 209 12.95 -0.97 -12.38
N GLY A 210 12.62 -0.22 -11.33
CA GLY A 210 12.63 1.24 -11.33
C GLY A 210 11.50 1.90 -12.15
N LEU A 211 10.53 1.12 -12.64
CA LEU A 211 9.40 1.62 -13.42
C LEU A 211 8.35 2.27 -12.51
N THR A 212 7.94 3.50 -12.82
CA THR A 212 6.68 4.06 -12.32
C THR A 212 5.66 4.08 -13.45
N ALA A 213 4.49 3.50 -13.25
CA ALA A 213 3.43 3.43 -14.25
C ALA A 213 2.04 3.66 -13.62
N VAL A 214 1.19 4.39 -14.34
CA VAL A 214 -0.23 4.58 -14.06
C VAL A 214 -1.02 4.02 -15.23
N ILE A 215 -1.90 3.06 -14.96
CA ILE A 215 -2.75 2.38 -15.94
C ILE A 215 -4.20 2.74 -15.62
N SER A 216 -4.91 3.37 -16.54
CA SER A 216 -6.32 3.74 -16.37
C SER A 216 -7.16 3.13 -17.48
N VAL A 217 -8.17 2.34 -17.11
CA VAL A 217 -9.12 1.75 -18.04
C VAL A 217 -10.50 2.35 -17.82
N LYS A 218 -11.16 2.77 -18.90
CA LYS A 218 -12.57 3.16 -18.90
C LYS A 218 -13.37 2.06 -19.57
N HIS A 219 -14.11 1.31 -18.76
CA HIS A 219 -14.88 0.16 -19.20
C HIS A 219 -16.38 0.44 -19.05
N PRO A 220 -17.24 0.13 -20.05
CA PRO A 220 -18.68 0.37 -19.95
C PRO A 220 -19.34 -0.48 -18.86
N ASN A 221 -18.91 -1.74 -18.72
CA ASN A 221 -19.46 -2.69 -17.73
C ASN A 221 -18.36 -3.41 -16.90
N PRO A 222 -17.65 -2.72 -15.99
CA PRO A 222 -16.54 -3.30 -15.24
C PRO A 222 -17.02 -4.33 -14.21
N GLN A 223 -16.43 -5.51 -14.20
CA GLN A 223 -16.66 -6.55 -13.20
C GLN A 223 -15.49 -6.57 -12.23
N PHE A 224 -15.77 -6.41 -10.95
CA PHE A 224 -14.76 -6.45 -9.89
C PHE A 224 -14.92 -7.70 -9.03
N GLU A 225 -13.79 -8.20 -8.51
CA GLU A 225 -13.82 -9.19 -7.43
C GLU A 225 -14.20 -8.48 -6.12
N GLY A 226 -15.35 -8.84 -5.55
CA GLY A 226 -15.85 -8.27 -4.30
C GLY A 226 -16.38 -6.82 -4.37
N GLN A 227 -16.99 -6.38 -3.27
CA GLN A 227 -17.64 -5.06 -3.17
C GLN A 227 -16.64 -3.89 -3.04
N THR A 228 -15.46 -4.15 -2.49
CA THR A 228 -14.40 -3.16 -2.30
C THR A 228 -13.73 -2.75 -3.62
N LYS A 229 -14.06 -3.43 -4.73
CA LYS A 229 -13.64 -3.12 -6.11
C LYS A 229 -12.12 -2.99 -6.26
N THR A 230 -11.39 -3.88 -5.59
CA THR A 230 -9.93 -3.84 -5.49
C THR A 230 -9.23 -4.52 -6.65
N LYS A 231 -9.94 -5.38 -7.39
CA LYS A 231 -9.41 -6.14 -8.52
C LYS A 231 -10.39 -6.24 -9.69
N LEU A 232 -9.91 -5.95 -10.90
CA LEU A 232 -10.71 -6.04 -12.13
C LEU A 232 -10.70 -7.48 -12.69
N GLY A 233 -11.88 -8.02 -13.01
CA GLY A 233 -12.10 -9.40 -13.43
C GLY A 233 -12.49 -9.61 -14.91
N ASN A 234 -12.71 -8.55 -15.69
CA ASN A 234 -13.06 -8.65 -17.12
C ASN A 234 -11.92 -9.30 -17.93
N SER A 235 -12.09 -10.54 -18.40
CA SER A 235 -11.02 -11.30 -19.05
C SER A 235 -10.58 -10.69 -20.40
N GLU A 236 -11.52 -10.11 -21.14
CA GLU A 236 -11.33 -9.42 -22.41
C GLU A 236 -10.35 -8.24 -22.30
N VAL A 237 -10.34 -7.56 -21.15
CA VAL A 237 -9.50 -6.38 -20.91
C VAL A 237 -8.01 -6.73 -20.98
N THR A 238 -7.62 -7.96 -20.62
CA THR A 238 -6.23 -8.42 -20.76
C THR A 238 -5.75 -8.30 -22.20
N GLY A 239 -6.55 -8.80 -23.16
CA GLY A 239 -6.21 -8.80 -24.57
C GLY A 239 -6.21 -7.39 -25.17
N ILE A 240 -7.21 -6.58 -24.79
CA ILE A 240 -7.37 -5.20 -25.26
C ILE A 240 -6.19 -4.33 -24.82
N VAL A 241 -5.88 -4.31 -23.51
CA VAL A 241 -4.74 -3.55 -22.98
C VAL A 241 -3.45 -4.04 -23.63
N ASN A 242 -3.29 -5.35 -23.77
CA ASN A 242 -2.07 -5.92 -24.34
C ASN A 242 -1.83 -5.44 -25.77
N LYS A 243 -2.87 -5.43 -26.61
CA LYS A 243 -2.81 -5.00 -28.01
C LYS A 243 -2.52 -3.50 -28.11
N LEU A 244 -3.40 -2.67 -27.53
CA LEU A 244 -3.29 -1.21 -27.60
C LEU A 244 -1.95 -0.70 -27.08
N PHE A 245 -1.52 -1.21 -25.91
CA PHE A 245 -0.26 -0.80 -25.31
C PHE A 245 0.96 -1.30 -26.09
N SER A 246 0.94 -2.54 -26.59
CA SER A 246 2.08 -3.07 -27.38
C SER A 246 2.31 -2.28 -28.66
N GLU A 247 1.24 -1.95 -29.38
CA GLU A 247 1.29 -1.18 -30.62
C GLU A 247 1.82 0.23 -30.33
N ALA A 248 1.23 0.93 -29.36
CA ALA A 248 1.65 2.28 -29.00
C ALA A 248 3.09 2.36 -28.48
N LEU A 249 3.50 1.42 -27.62
CA LEU A 249 4.86 1.40 -27.07
C LEU A 249 5.90 1.07 -28.17
N GLN A 250 5.60 0.16 -29.09
CA GLN A 250 6.50 -0.14 -30.21
C GLN A 250 6.71 1.09 -31.10
N THR A 251 5.63 1.78 -31.47
CA THR A 251 5.69 3.04 -32.22
C THR A 251 6.54 4.07 -31.49
N PHE A 252 6.26 4.28 -30.19
CA PHE A 252 7.04 5.21 -29.37
C PHE A 252 8.54 4.88 -29.36
N MET A 253 8.90 3.60 -29.18
CA MET A 253 10.30 3.18 -29.11
C MET A 253 11.03 3.36 -30.45
N LEU A 254 10.34 3.18 -31.58
CA LEU A 254 10.89 3.44 -32.92
C LEU A 254 11.09 4.93 -33.18
N GLU A 255 10.16 5.77 -32.73
CA GLU A 255 10.25 7.23 -32.85
C GLU A 255 11.28 7.85 -31.89
N ASN A 256 11.51 7.20 -30.73
CA ASN A 256 12.37 7.71 -29.66
C ASN A 256 13.50 6.72 -29.31
N PRO A 257 14.43 6.43 -30.24
CA PRO A 257 15.42 5.36 -30.08
C PRO A 257 16.38 5.59 -28.91
N GLN A 258 16.67 6.85 -28.55
CA GLN A 258 17.53 7.18 -27.41
C GLN A 258 16.88 6.80 -26.08
N VAL A 259 15.58 7.08 -25.92
CA VAL A 259 14.81 6.70 -24.72
C VAL A 259 14.64 5.20 -24.67
N ALA A 260 14.29 4.58 -25.80
CA ALA A 260 14.13 3.14 -25.92
C ALA A 260 15.40 2.36 -25.54
N LYS A 261 16.57 2.83 -25.99
CA LYS A 261 17.87 2.24 -25.64
C LYS A 261 18.12 2.31 -24.13
N LYS A 262 17.89 3.46 -23.48
CA LYS A 262 18.04 3.61 -22.02
C LYS A 262 17.15 2.64 -21.24
N ILE A 263 15.90 2.43 -21.70
CA ILE A 263 14.96 1.48 -21.08
C ILE A 263 15.50 0.05 -21.16
N VAL A 264 15.96 -0.37 -22.34
CA VAL A 264 16.52 -1.72 -22.53
C VAL A 264 17.79 -1.91 -21.69
N GLU A 265 18.68 -0.93 -21.65
CA GLU A 265 19.92 -0.97 -20.85
C GLU A 265 19.63 -1.13 -19.35
N LYS A 266 18.63 -0.41 -18.83
CA LYS A 266 18.16 -0.56 -17.43
C LYS A 266 17.70 -1.99 -17.16
N GLY A 267 16.92 -2.58 -18.06
CA GLY A 267 16.48 -3.98 -17.93
C GLY A 267 17.64 -4.99 -18.01
N ILE A 268 18.63 -4.76 -18.89
CA ILE A 268 19.83 -5.60 -18.97
C ILE A 268 20.65 -5.52 -17.68
N LEU A 269 20.79 -4.33 -17.08
CA LEU A 269 21.47 -4.14 -15.81
C LEU A 269 20.77 -4.93 -14.69
N ALA A 270 19.45 -4.83 -14.60
CA ALA A 270 18.63 -5.56 -13.65
C ALA A 270 18.80 -7.08 -13.80
N SER A 271 18.74 -7.58 -15.04
CA SER A 271 18.94 -9.01 -15.35
C SER A 271 20.32 -9.50 -14.91
N LYS A 272 21.39 -8.73 -15.19
CA LYS A 272 22.75 -9.07 -14.74
C LYS A 272 22.86 -9.13 -13.22
N ALA A 273 22.25 -8.17 -12.52
CA ALA A 273 22.21 -8.18 -11.05
C ALA A 273 21.47 -9.41 -10.51
N ARG A 274 20.29 -9.73 -11.06
CA ARG A 274 19.51 -10.94 -10.69
C ARG A 274 20.30 -12.23 -10.90
N ILE A 275 20.97 -12.39 -12.05
CA ILE A 275 21.78 -13.58 -12.34
C ILE A 275 22.97 -13.68 -11.39
N ALA A 276 23.64 -12.56 -11.09
CA ALA A 276 24.73 -12.51 -10.12
C ALA A 276 24.25 -12.90 -8.71
N ALA A 277 23.10 -12.36 -8.27
CA ALA A 277 22.47 -12.68 -7.00
C ALA A 277 22.12 -14.18 -6.90
N LYS A 278 21.54 -14.74 -7.97
CA LYS A 278 21.20 -16.17 -8.04
C LYS A 278 22.44 -17.05 -7.91
N ARG A 279 23.52 -16.73 -8.64
CA ARG A 279 24.80 -17.45 -8.55
C ARG A 279 25.41 -17.35 -7.14
N ALA A 280 25.40 -16.16 -6.54
CA ALA A 280 25.89 -15.97 -5.18
C ALA A 280 25.10 -16.80 -4.16
N ARG A 281 23.77 -16.84 -4.26
CA ARG A 281 22.91 -17.70 -3.43
C ARG A 281 23.21 -19.18 -3.64
N GLU A 282 23.36 -19.64 -4.87
CA GLU A 282 23.64 -21.06 -5.18
C GLU A 282 25.00 -21.52 -4.63
N VAL A 283 26.03 -20.67 -4.72
CA VAL A 283 27.36 -20.96 -4.14
C VAL A 283 27.27 -21.05 -2.61
N THR A 284 26.54 -20.14 -1.97
CA THR A 284 26.30 -20.19 -0.52
C THR A 284 25.48 -21.41 -0.12
N ARG A 285 24.45 -21.77 -0.90
CA ARG A 285 23.58 -22.93 -0.66
C ARG A 285 24.32 -24.27 -0.81
N LYS A 286 25.27 -24.35 -1.75
CA LYS A 286 26.14 -25.52 -1.92
C LYS A 286 27.17 -25.65 -0.79
N LYS A 287 27.68 -24.54 -0.25
CA LYS A 287 28.53 -24.55 0.95
C LYS A 287 27.76 -24.93 2.21
N SER A 288 26.48 -24.55 2.31
CA SER A 288 25.62 -24.88 3.46
C SER A 288 24.94 -26.26 3.37
N GLY A 289 25.16 -27.05 2.31
CA GLY A 289 24.51 -28.36 2.13
C GLY A 289 24.83 -29.40 3.21
N LEU A 290 25.83 -29.14 4.06
CA LEU A 290 26.16 -29.93 5.24
C LEU A 290 25.63 -29.35 6.57
N GLU A 291 24.99 -28.16 6.57
CA GLU A 291 24.61 -27.44 7.80
C GLU A 291 23.20 -26.77 7.77
N ILE A 292 22.31 -27.09 6.83
CA ILE A 292 20.92 -26.58 6.85
C ILE A 292 20.04 -27.47 7.75
N SER A 293 20.23 -27.39 9.06
CA SER A 293 19.18 -27.80 10.01
C SER A 293 18.97 -26.83 11.16
N ASN A 294 19.79 -25.79 11.32
CA ASN A 294 19.63 -24.81 12.39
C ASN A 294 19.72 -23.39 11.84
N LEU A 295 18.67 -22.58 12.06
CA LEU A 295 18.87 -21.14 12.09
C LEU A 295 20.03 -20.85 13.06
N PRO A 296 21.01 -20.00 12.72
CA PRO A 296 22.13 -19.72 13.61
C PRO A 296 21.62 -19.02 14.87
N GLY A 297 21.45 -19.75 15.98
CA GLY A 297 21.34 -19.31 17.39
C GLY A 297 20.33 -18.23 17.79
N LYS A 298 19.65 -17.58 16.84
CA LYS A 298 18.95 -16.31 17.05
C LYS A 298 17.45 -16.50 17.22
N LEU A 299 16.84 -17.35 16.41
CA LEU A 299 15.42 -17.68 16.54
C LEU A 299 15.23 -18.61 17.74
N ALA A 300 14.48 -18.16 18.74
CA ALA A 300 13.89 -19.05 19.72
C ALA A 300 12.57 -19.55 19.13
N ASP A 301 12.53 -20.79 18.64
CA ASP A 301 11.35 -21.33 17.98
C ASP A 301 10.24 -21.76 18.97
N CYS A 302 9.03 -22.00 18.48
CA CYS A 302 7.93 -22.63 19.22
C CYS A 302 7.82 -24.13 18.92
N SER A 303 7.11 -24.89 19.76
CA SER A 303 6.96 -26.35 19.55
C SER A 303 5.80 -26.75 18.64
N SER A 304 4.78 -25.90 18.50
CA SER A 304 3.65 -26.13 17.59
C SER A 304 4.06 -25.92 16.14
N ASN A 305 3.48 -26.74 15.26
CA ASN A 305 3.64 -26.65 13.81
C ASN A 305 2.37 -26.17 13.11
N ASP A 306 1.30 -25.80 13.84
CA ASP A 306 0.07 -25.25 13.25
C ASP A 306 0.24 -23.74 13.00
N PRO A 307 0.42 -23.30 11.74
CA PRO A 307 0.71 -21.90 11.43
C PRO A 307 -0.39 -20.94 11.90
N LYS A 308 -1.65 -21.41 12.01
CA LYS A 308 -2.79 -20.58 12.41
C LYS A 308 -2.72 -20.12 13.87
N GLN A 309 -2.06 -20.90 14.71
CA GLN A 309 -1.97 -20.65 16.14
C GLN A 309 -0.61 -20.04 16.52
N THR A 310 0.40 -20.22 15.68
CA THR A 310 1.76 -19.78 15.99
C THR A 310 1.99 -18.30 15.72
N GLU A 311 2.80 -17.70 16.58
CA GLU A 311 3.10 -16.28 16.62
C GLU A 311 4.61 -16.07 16.58
N LEU A 312 5.10 -15.16 15.74
CA LEU A 312 6.49 -14.75 15.70
C LEU A 312 6.62 -13.32 16.22
N PHE A 313 7.26 -13.15 17.37
CA PHE A 313 7.57 -11.86 17.95
C PHE A 313 8.93 -11.37 17.46
N ILE A 314 8.94 -10.22 16.81
CA ILE A 314 10.14 -9.50 16.41
C ILE A 314 10.45 -8.49 17.50
N VAL A 315 11.64 -8.59 18.10
CA VAL A 315 12.03 -7.78 19.26
C VAL A 315 13.33 -7.03 19.03
N GLU A 316 13.45 -5.86 19.65
CA GLU A 316 14.64 -5.02 19.55
C GLU A 316 15.75 -5.48 20.50
N GLY A 317 16.83 -6.02 19.94
CA GLY A 317 18.01 -6.44 20.66
C GLY A 317 17.87 -7.74 21.46
N ASP A 318 19.01 -8.23 21.94
CA ASP A 318 19.07 -9.48 22.70
C ASP A 318 18.52 -9.33 24.13
N SER A 319 18.49 -8.09 24.67
CA SER A 319 17.95 -7.81 26.00
C SER A 319 16.43 -8.02 26.03
N ALA A 320 15.68 -7.34 25.15
CA ALA A 320 14.25 -7.60 25.00
C ALA A 320 13.98 -9.04 24.54
N GLY A 321 14.86 -9.60 23.70
CA GLY A 321 14.82 -11.01 23.32
C GLY A 321 14.90 -11.99 24.49
N GLY A 322 15.77 -11.73 25.47
CA GLY A 322 15.90 -12.56 26.67
C GLY A 322 14.65 -12.52 27.55
N SER A 323 14.08 -11.33 27.75
CA SER A 323 12.84 -11.12 28.51
C SER A 323 11.65 -11.79 27.81
N ALA A 324 11.48 -11.55 26.50
CA ALA A 324 10.42 -12.14 25.70
C ALA A 324 10.54 -13.67 25.64
N LYS A 325 11.76 -14.21 25.49
CA LYS A 325 11.99 -15.65 25.50
C LYS A 325 11.60 -16.31 26.82
N SER A 326 11.84 -15.63 27.94
CA SER A 326 11.50 -16.14 29.28
C SER A 326 10.00 -16.02 29.59
N GLY A 327 9.34 -14.98 29.09
CA GLY A 327 7.91 -14.70 29.35
C GLY A 327 6.92 -15.36 28.39
N ARG A 328 7.38 -15.91 27.27
CA ARG A 328 6.50 -16.47 26.24
C ARG A 328 5.88 -17.81 26.62
N ASN A 329 4.75 -18.13 25.98
CA ASN A 329 4.33 -19.51 25.84
C ASN A 329 5.12 -20.21 24.73
N ARG A 330 6.06 -21.09 25.10
CA ARG A 330 6.91 -21.85 24.16
C ARG A 330 6.13 -22.76 23.21
N GLU A 331 4.87 -23.05 23.49
CA GLU A 331 4.04 -23.89 22.63
C GLU A 331 3.78 -23.24 21.28
N PHE A 332 3.39 -21.97 21.26
CA PHE A 332 2.98 -21.29 20.03
C PHE A 332 3.70 -19.96 19.77
N GLN A 333 4.53 -19.44 20.68
CA GLN A 333 5.22 -18.16 20.51
C GLN A 333 6.71 -18.35 20.22
N ALA A 334 7.15 -17.89 19.05
CA ALA A 334 8.54 -17.79 18.63
C ALA A 334 9.07 -16.36 18.82
N ILE A 335 10.37 -16.22 19.13
CA ILE A 335 11.03 -14.92 19.33
C ILE A 335 12.20 -14.78 18.36
N LEU A 336 12.20 -13.70 17.58
CA LEU A 336 13.30 -13.31 16.71
C LEU A 336 13.83 -11.93 17.13
N PRO A 337 14.95 -11.88 17.87
CA PRO A 337 15.62 -10.62 18.15
C PRO A 337 16.24 -10.04 16.88
N ILE A 338 16.21 -8.73 16.74
CA ILE A 338 16.86 -7.98 15.66
C ILE A 338 17.88 -7.03 16.27
N ARG A 339 19.08 -6.95 15.69
CA ARG A 339 20.15 -6.09 16.22
C ARG A 339 20.28 -4.83 15.38
N GLY A 340 20.21 -3.69 16.06
CA GLY A 340 20.35 -2.38 15.44
C GLY A 340 19.20 -2.04 14.49
N LYS A 341 19.36 -0.94 13.75
CA LYS A 341 18.37 -0.47 12.77
C LYS A 341 18.39 -1.36 11.53
N ILE A 342 17.21 -1.82 11.13
CA ILE A 342 17.02 -2.57 9.88
C ILE A 342 17.48 -1.74 8.68
N LEU A 343 18.07 -2.40 7.68
CA LEU A 343 18.44 -1.74 6.43
C LEU A 343 17.20 -1.14 5.78
N ASN A 344 17.23 0.16 5.45
CA ASN A 344 16.14 0.79 4.71
C ASN A 344 16.08 0.23 3.29
N VAL A 345 15.13 -0.67 3.07
CA VAL A 345 14.98 -1.39 1.81
C VAL A 345 14.43 -0.55 0.67
N GLU A 346 13.84 0.61 0.95
CA GLU A 346 13.37 1.55 -0.07
C GLU A 346 14.55 2.11 -0.89
N LYS A 347 15.70 2.28 -0.24
CA LYS A 347 16.91 2.87 -0.84
C LYS A 347 17.98 1.83 -1.20
N ALA A 348 17.76 0.56 -0.88
CA ALA A 348 18.76 -0.49 -1.05
C ALA A 348 18.50 -1.35 -2.29
N THR A 349 19.58 -1.75 -2.96
CA THR A 349 19.58 -2.78 -4.02
C THR A 349 19.18 -4.14 -3.46
N MET A 350 18.63 -5.01 -4.32
CA MET A 350 18.34 -6.41 -4.02
C MET A 350 19.53 -7.15 -3.39
N ASP A 351 20.74 -7.00 -3.93
CA ASP A 351 21.95 -7.69 -3.41
C ASP A 351 22.26 -7.32 -1.95
N LYS A 352 22.18 -6.03 -1.62
CA LYS A 352 22.39 -5.54 -0.24
C LYS A 352 21.32 -6.06 0.72
N ILE A 353 20.08 -6.16 0.26
CA ILE A 353 18.96 -6.66 1.06
C ILE A 353 19.17 -8.13 1.40
N LEU A 354 19.63 -8.93 0.42
CA LEU A 354 19.88 -10.36 0.60
C LEU A 354 21.16 -10.67 1.38
N ALA A 355 22.14 -9.77 1.29
CA ALA A 355 23.35 -9.83 2.10
C ALA A 355 23.08 -9.49 3.58
N ASN A 356 22.00 -8.75 3.87
CA ASN A 356 21.66 -8.36 5.23
C ASN A 356 21.17 -9.56 6.07
N GLU A 357 21.83 -9.81 7.20
CA GLU A 357 21.57 -10.99 8.03
C GLU A 357 20.25 -10.94 8.77
N GLU A 358 19.80 -9.75 9.18
CA GLU A 358 18.53 -9.55 9.89
C GLU A 358 17.36 -9.89 8.97
N ILE A 359 17.40 -9.34 7.76
CA ILE A 359 16.40 -9.60 6.73
C ILE A 359 16.39 -11.09 6.35
N ARG A 360 17.58 -11.68 6.13
CA ARG A 360 17.69 -13.10 5.79
C ARG A 360 17.14 -14.00 6.91
N SER A 361 17.42 -13.68 8.16
CA SER A 361 16.93 -14.42 9.33
C SER A 361 15.40 -14.36 9.42
N LEU A 362 14.81 -13.18 9.15
CA LEU A 362 13.36 -12.99 9.12
C LEU A 362 12.68 -13.81 8.02
N PHE A 363 13.18 -13.76 6.78
CA PHE A 363 12.65 -14.59 5.69
C PHE A 363 12.78 -16.08 5.97
N THR A 364 13.90 -16.50 6.55
CA THR A 364 14.14 -17.89 6.92
C THR A 364 13.21 -18.35 8.03
N ALA A 365 12.98 -17.50 9.04
CA ALA A 365 12.04 -17.78 10.12
C ALA A 365 10.61 -17.91 9.59
N MET A 366 10.18 -16.99 8.71
CA MET A 366 8.83 -17.02 8.13
C MET A 366 8.59 -18.22 7.20
N GLY A 367 9.63 -18.76 6.56
CA GLY A 367 9.51 -19.94 5.69
C GLY A 367 8.83 -19.68 4.34
N THR A 368 8.42 -18.43 4.07
CA THR A 368 7.69 -18.04 2.85
C THR A 368 8.57 -17.99 1.61
N GLY A 369 9.90 -18.09 1.73
CA GLY A 369 10.80 -17.83 0.61
C GLY A 369 10.91 -16.34 0.28
N PHE A 370 11.52 -16.01 -0.87
CA PHE A 370 11.81 -14.63 -1.27
C PHE A 370 11.67 -14.44 -2.79
N GLY A 371 11.07 -13.32 -3.21
CA GLY A 371 10.97 -12.93 -4.62
C GLY A 371 10.15 -13.93 -5.43
N ALA A 372 10.72 -14.48 -6.50
CA ALA A 372 10.03 -15.47 -7.35
C ALA A 372 9.68 -16.79 -6.64
N ASP A 373 10.43 -17.15 -5.59
CA ASP A 373 10.16 -18.34 -4.77
C ASP A 373 9.23 -18.04 -3.59
N TYR A 374 8.65 -16.84 -3.53
CA TYR A 374 7.76 -16.43 -2.45
C TYR A 374 6.42 -17.15 -2.52
N ASP A 375 6.03 -17.77 -1.41
CA ASP A 375 4.80 -18.54 -1.26
C ASP A 375 4.24 -18.35 0.15
N LEU A 376 3.12 -17.64 0.25
CA LEU A 376 2.43 -17.38 1.52
C LEU A 376 1.93 -18.68 2.18
N SER A 377 1.60 -19.72 1.40
CA SER A 377 1.07 -20.99 1.95
C SER A 377 2.10 -21.74 2.80
N LYS A 378 3.39 -21.41 2.65
CA LYS A 378 4.51 -21.96 3.43
C LYS A 378 4.82 -21.12 4.68
N ALA A 379 4.04 -20.09 4.96
CA ALA A 379 4.23 -19.28 6.16
C ALA A 379 4.16 -20.16 7.41
N ARG A 380 5.21 -20.10 8.23
CA ARG A 380 5.29 -20.86 9.49
C ARG A 380 4.47 -20.22 10.63
N TYR A 381 4.15 -18.94 10.50
CA TYR A 381 3.46 -18.12 11.50
C TYR A 381 2.41 -17.26 10.82
N HIS A 382 1.15 -17.35 11.26
CA HIS A 382 0.07 -16.47 10.79
C HIS A 382 -0.06 -15.20 11.62
N LYS A 383 0.69 -15.06 12.73
CA LYS A 383 0.81 -13.80 13.44
C LYS A 383 2.26 -13.38 13.55
N LEU A 384 2.60 -12.29 12.89
CA LEU A 384 3.90 -11.64 12.94
C LEU A 384 3.76 -10.36 13.77
N VAL A 385 4.25 -10.40 15.01
CA VAL A 385 4.07 -9.33 15.98
C VAL A 385 5.35 -8.50 16.09
N ILE A 386 5.27 -7.22 15.71
CA ILE A 386 6.35 -6.25 15.90
C ILE A 386 6.27 -5.73 17.33
N MET A 387 7.25 -6.07 18.16
CA MET A 387 7.35 -5.67 19.55
C MET A 387 8.62 -4.85 19.78
N THR A 388 8.52 -3.55 19.49
CA THR A 388 9.59 -2.56 19.66
C THR A 388 9.28 -1.63 20.83
N ASP A 389 10.30 -0.97 21.36
CA ASP A 389 10.13 -0.03 22.46
C ASP A 389 9.30 1.20 22.05
N ALA A 390 8.65 1.82 23.04
CA ALA A 390 7.80 2.99 22.87
C ALA A 390 8.59 4.31 22.81
N ASP A 391 9.74 4.29 22.12
CA ASP A 391 10.60 5.45 21.91
C ASP A 391 10.79 5.77 20.42
N VAL A 392 11.63 6.77 20.13
CA VAL A 392 11.91 7.23 18.78
C VAL A 392 12.65 6.17 17.93
N ASP A 393 13.47 5.32 18.56
CA ASP A 393 14.25 4.30 17.87
C ASP A 393 13.38 3.08 17.55
N GLY A 394 12.53 2.65 18.49
CA GLY A 394 11.53 1.62 18.27
C GLY A 394 10.50 2.02 17.21
N ALA A 395 10.03 3.27 17.21
CA ALA A 395 9.17 3.79 16.14
C ALA A 395 9.86 3.76 14.77
N HIS A 396 11.16 4.05 14.71
CA HIS A 396 11.95 3.97 13.48
C HIS A 396 12.11 2.52 13.01
N ILE A 397 12.45 1.57 13.89
CA ILE A 397 12.54 0.14 13.57
C ILE A 397 11.20 -0.38 13.06
N ARG A 398 10.10 -0.03 13.73
CA ARG A 398 8.74 -0.37 13.30
C ARG A 398 8.47 0.13 11.89
N THR A 399 8.84 1.37 11.58
CA THR A 399 8.68 1.94 10.23
C THR A 399 9.50 1.18 9.18
N LEU A 400 10.75 0.81 9.50
CA LEU A 400 11.61 0.05 8.59
C LEU A 400 11.09 -1.37 8.35
N LEU A 401 10.58 -2.04 9.39
CA LEU A 401 9.96 -3.36 9.27
C LEU A 401 8.67 -3.32 8.46
N LEU A 402 7.79 -2.34 8.72
CA LEU A 402 6.57 -2.15 7.92
C LEU A 402 6.91 -1.87 6.45
N THR A 403 7.95 -1.08 6.18
CA THR A 403 8.45 -0.83 4.82
C THR A 403 8.93 -2.12 4.18
N LEU A 404 9.70 -2.94 4.91
CA LEU A 404 10.16 -4.25 4.45
C LEU A 404 8.98 -5.18 4.11
N PHE A 405 8.00 -5.29 5.00
CA PHE A 405 6.83 -6.15 4.78
C PHE A 405 5.98 -5.65 3.61
N TYR A 406 5.71 -4.35 3.55
CA TYR A 406 4.95 -3.76 2.46
C TYR A 406 5.62 -3.95 1.10
N ARG A 407 6.95 -3.83 1.03
CA ARG A 407 7.70 -3.96 -0.23
C ARG A 407 7.98 -5.39 -0.66
N TYR A 408 8.28 -6.30 0.27
CA TYR A 408 8.78 -7.64 -0.06
C TYR A 408 7.95 -8.81 0.48
N MET A 409 6.99 -8.54 1.38
CA MET A 409 6.10 -9.53 1.97
C MET A 409 4.65 -9.03 1.96
N ARG A 410 4.28 -8.28 0.91
CA ARG A 410 2.95 -7.65 0.80
C ARG A 410 1.79 -8.62 1.04
N PRO A 411 1.84 -9.88 0.55
CA PRO A 411 0.78 -10.86 0.85
C PRO A 411 0.61 -11.18 2.35
N VAL A 412 1.66 -11.07 3.18
CA VAL A 412 1.54 -11.21 4.66
C VAL A 412 0.73 -10.06 5.24
N VAL A 413 0.94 -8.84 4.72
CA VAL A 413 0.19 -7.65 5.15
C VAL A 413 -1.27 -7.76 4.71
N GLU A 414 -1.52 -8.11 3.45
CA GLU A 414 -2.87 -8.26 2.88
C GLU A 414 -3.66 -9.41 3.51
N ALA A 415 -2.99 -10.49 3.91
CA ALA A 415 -3.61 -11.59 4.66
C ALA A 415 -3.90 -11.23 6.13
N GLY A 416 -3.51 -10.04 6.59
CA GLY A 416 -3.75 -9.58 7.95
C GLY A 416 -2.86 -10.24 9.00
N TYR A 417 -1.68 -10.74 8.62
CA TYR A 417 -0.78 -11.47 9.54
C TYR A 417 0.16 -10.53 10.31
N VAL A 418 0.29 -9.26 9.94
CA VAL A 418 1.21 -8.30 10.60
C VAL A 418 0.49 -7.54 11.70
N TYR A 419 1.04 -7.61 12.91
CA TYR A 419 0.52 -6.97 14.11
C TYR A 419 1.60 -6.08 14.75
N ILE A 420 1.17 -5.06 15.48
CA ILE A 420 2.03 -4.23 16.32
C ILE A 420 1.63 -4.47 17.76
N ALA A 421 2.59 -4.84 18.60
CA ALA A 421 2.35 -4.95 20.03
C ALA A 421 2.09 -3.55 20.63
N GLN A 422 1.10 -3.46 21.50
CA GLN A 422 0.80 -2.26 22.29
C GLN A 422 1.10 -2.55 23.75
N PRO A 423 2.36 -2.39 24.21
CA PRO A 423 2.69 -2.51 25.62
C PRO A 423 2.05 -1.36 26.43
N PRO A 424 1.83 -1.55 27.73
CA PRO A 424 1.31 -0.49 28.59
C PRO A 424 2.31 0.68 28.66
N ILE A 425 1.77 1.89 28.77
CA ILE A 425 2.55 3.14 28.81
C ILE A 425 2.88 3.57 30.25
N TYR A 426 2.03 3.22 31.23
CA TYR A 426 2.28 3.49 32.65
C TYR A 426 2.10 2.22 33.50
N GLY A 427 2.83 2.11 34.61
CA GLY A 427 2.69 1.03 35.58
C GLY A 427 2.66 1.58 37.01
N ILE A 428 1.48 1.70 37.59
CA ILE A 428 1.29 2.30 38.91
C ILE A 428 1.78 1.34 39.98
N LYS A 429 2.76 1.80 40.77
CA LYS A 429 3.36 1.06 41.87
C LYS A 429 2.90 1.61 43.21
N VAL A 430 2.60 0.70 44.14
CA VAL A 430 2.35 1.02 45.54
C VAL A 430 3.37 0.24 46.37
N GLY A 431 4.34 0.97 46.96
CA GLY A 431 5.53 0.32 47.53
C GLY A 431 6.40 -0.29 46.43
N SER A 432 6.66 -1.60 46.50
CA SER A 432 7.46 -2.34 45.50
C SER A 432 6.61 -3.07 44.45
N GLU A 433 5.28 -3.08 44.60
CA GLU A 433 4.38 -3.88 43.76
C GLU A 433 3.68 -3.00 42.72
N THR A 434 3.69 -3.43 41.45
CA THR A 434 2.88 -2.80 40.39
C THR A 434 1.44 -3.27 40.52
N LYS A 435 0.52 -2.34 40.79
CA LYS A 435 -0.90 -2.59 41.03
C LYS A 435 -1.75 -2.50 39.77
N GLU A 436 -1.40 -1.63 38.85
CA GLU A 436 -2.22 -1.36 37.67
C GLU A 436 -1.35 -0.89 36.51
N TYR A 437 -1.68 -1.33 35.29
CA TYR A 437 -1.02 -0.91 34.06
C TYR A 437 -2.02 -0.11 33.22
N ILE A 438 -1.59 1.04 32.71
CA ILE A 438 -2.41 1.89 31.84
C ILE A 438 -1.97 1.70 30.41
N GLN A 439 -2.94 1.48 29.52
CA GLN A 439 -2.69 1.24 28.11
C GLN A 439 -2.58 2.56 27.34
N PRO A 440 -1.85 2.59 26.22
CA PRO A 440 -1.80 3.76 25.35
C PRO A 440 -3.18 4.04 24.71
N GLY A 441 -3.59 5.31 24.67
CA GLY A 441 -4.88 5.71 24.08
C GLY A 441 -5.27 7.16 24.38
N GLU A 442 -6.34 7.66 23.75
CA GLU A 442 -6.79 9.05 23.93
C GLU A 442 -7.10 9.40 25.39
N ASN A 443 -7.60 8.44 26.16
CA ASN A 443 -7.97 8.63 27.57
C ASN A 443 -6.84 8.29 28.56
N GLN A 444 -5.64 7.95 28.10
CA GLN A 444 -4.56 7.44 28.96
C GLN A 444 -4.21 8.36 30.13
N GLU A 445 -4.22 9.69 29.92
CA GLU A 445 -3.95 10.68 30.96
C GLU A 445 -5.04 10.73 32.03
N ARG A 446 -6.30 10.55 31.61
CA ARG A 446 -7.45 10.49 32.51
C ARG A 446 -7.43 9.19 33.32
N GLU A 447 -7.16 8.08 32.66
CA GLU A 447 -7.05 6.76 33.30
C GLU A 447 -5.90 6.73 34.32
N LEU A 448 -4.75 7.33 33.97
CA LEU A 448 -3.63 7.49 34.90
C LEU A 448 -4.03 8.26 36.16
N LYS A 449 -4.72 9.39 36.02
CA LYS A 449 -5.19 10.19 37.17
C LYS A 449 -6.16 9.41 38.05
N LEU A 450 -7.16 8.77 37.45
CA LEU A 450 -8.15 7.98 38.18
C LEU A 450 -7.48 6.83 38.96
N ALA A 451 -6.51 6.16 38.33
CA ALA A 451 -5.81 5.07 38.97
C ALA A 451 -4.85 5.55 40.08
N LEU A 452 -4.20 6.71 39.93
CA LEU A 452 -3.44 7.34 41.02
C LEU A 452 -4.34 7.71 42.21
N GLU A 453 -5.52 8.27 41.98
CA GLU A 453 -6.50 8.59 43.02
C GLU A 453 -6.99 7.33 43.76
N LYS A 454 -7.34 6.29 43.00
CA LYS A 454 -7.77 4.99 43.51
C LYS A 454 -6.73 4.36 44.45
N TRP A 455 -5.46 4.39 44.06
CA TRP A 455 -4.39 3.76 44.84
C TRP A 455 -3.78 4.67 45.93
N SER A 456 -4.18 5.94 45.99
CA SER A 456 -3.77 6.89 47.05
C SER A 456 -4.50 6.70 48.38
N GLN A 457 -5.52 5.85 48.44
CA GLN A 457 -6.30 5.60 49.67
C GLN A 457 -5.59 4.66 50.68
N GLY A 458 -4.38 4.18 50.38
CA GLY A 458 -3.59 3.29 51.23
C GLY A 458 -2.54 4.00 52.10
N ARG A 459 -1.75 3.23 52.87
CA ARG A 459 -0.67 3.76 53.73
C ARG A 459 0.58 4.24 52.98
N ALA A 460 0.72 3.87 51.71
CA ALA A 460 1.86 4.23 50.86
C ALA A 460 1.34 4.95 49.61
N ASN A 461 1.97 6.06 49.26
CA ASN A 461 1.58 6.83 48.08
C ASN A 461 1.95 6.07 46.80
N PRO A 462 1.06 6.05 45.79
CA PRO A 462 1.35 5.45 44.51
C PRO A 462 2.38 6.28 43.74
N THR A 463 3.21 5.61 42.95
CA THR A 463 4.16 6.20 41.99
C THR A 463 3.93 5.61 40.61
N VAL A 464 4.17 6.39 39.56
CA VAL A 464 4.06 5.96 38.16
C VAL A 464 5.31 5.20 37.70
#